data_AF-A0A8J2BFV2-F1
#
_entry.id   AF-A0A8J2BFV2-F1
#
_cell.length_a   1.000
_cell.length_b   1.000
_cell.length_c   1.000
_cell.angle_alpha   90.00
_cell.angle_beta   90.00
_cell.angle_gamma   90.00
#
_symmetry.space_group_name_H-M   'P 1'
#
loop_
_entity.id
_entity.type
_entity.pdbx_description
1 polymer ?
#
loop_
_entity_poly.entity_id
_entity_poly.type
_entity_poly.pdbx_seq_one_letter_code
_entity_poly.pdbx_strand_id
1 'polypeptide(L)'
;MVPLPHPSKGVALALVFLCSFVLAKASFLRAEVSLSDPGTERGFPSSRPKHTYPWHRNIITTVFWIGEGRTPISSATNYASAWDLHWIRSYGGFDDPNHRAGPCPRRFAATRNPFYVALPFNDLKYPELARKWVPAWWKPNFGERSRCKGKWVEIRHRGKTAYAQWEDVGPLRYDHASYVFGNDRPNTYTRAGLDVSPAVKTYLGLEATSVCDWRFVDAEEVPPGPWLSYQEQALVYSALKDGTGTRTRLDRIGSMWMEKELASNARASSSPASHRQESFSSPGTTSVPFSSGLPTIEVNPPQ
;
A
#
# COMPACT_ATOMS: atom_id res chain seq x y z
N MET A 1 22.62 23.09 34.35
CA MET A 1 21.45 23.34 33.48
C MET A 1 21.81 24.49 32.55
N VAL A 2 21.95 24.23 31.25
CA VAL A 2 22.19 25.26 30.23
C VAL A 2 20.85 25.51 29.50
N PRO A 3 20.39 26.76 29.30
CA PRO A 3 19.13 27.01 28.60
C PRO A 3 19.28 26.77 27.09
N LEU A 4 18.29 26.11 26.48
CA LEU A 4 18.18 25.97 25.03
C LEU A 4 17.82 27.32 24.39
N PRO A 5 18.40 27.67 23.22
CA PRO A 5 18.08 28.91 22.52
C PRO A 5 16.71 28.80 21.84
N HIS A 6 15.90 29.85 22.00
CA HIS A 6 14.64 30.01 21.27
C HIS A 6 14.90 30.31 19.77
N PRO A 7 14.10 29.75 18.85
CA PRO A 7 14.21 30.09 17.44
C PRO A 7 13.84 31.58 17.22
N SER A 8 14.70 32.30 16.52
CA SER A 8 14.49 33.71 16.19
C SER A 8 13.25 33.87 15.31
N LYS A 9 12.44 34.90 15.61
CA LYS A 9 11.17 35.22 14.95
C LYS A 9 11.27 35.37 13.41
N GLY A 10 12.47 35.55 12.87
CA GLY A 10 12.73 35.65 11.42
C GLY A 10 12.54 34.35 10.62
N VAL A 11 12.74 33.17 11.23
CA VAL A 11 12.62 31.88 10.50
C VAL A 11 11.16 31.49 10.28
N ALA A 12 10.28 31.83 11.22
CA ALA A 12 8.84 31.60 11.09
C ALA A 12 8.24 32.51 10.00
N LEU A 13 8.70 33.76 9.90
CA LEU A 13 8.22 34.70 8.89
C LEU A 13 8.64 34.28 7.47
N ALA A 14 9.87 33.80 7.28
CA ALA A 14 10.35 33.32 5.97
C ALA A 14 9.57 32.09 5.46
N LEU A 15 9.16 31.18 6.34
CA LEU A 15 8.36 30.00 5.97
C LEU A 15 6.91 30.34 5.63
N VAL A 16 6.31 31.32 6.33
CA VAL A 16 4.98 31.84 6.00
C VAL A 16 5.01 32.53 4.64
N PHE A 17 6.03 33.34 4.35
CA PHE A 17 6.18 33.99 3.04
C PHE A 17 6.38 32.98 1.90
N LEU A 18 7.16 31.92 2.10
CA LEU A 18 7.38 30.89 1.09
C LEU A 18 6.10 30.07 0.82
N CYS A 19 5.33 29.75 1.87
CA CYS A 19 4.06 29.04 1.74
C CYS A 19 3.00 29.89 1.03
N SER A 20 2.91 31.19 1.37
CA SER A 20 2.04 32.14 0.68
C SER A 20 2.43 32.37 -0.78
N PHE A 21 3.73 32.35 -1.11
CA PHE A 21 4.19 32.46 -2.51
C PHE A 21 3.87 31.21 -3.34
N VAL A 22 3.99 30.02 -2.74
CA VAL A 22 3.61 28.75 -3.40
C VAL A 22 2.10 28.69 -3.63
N LEU A 23 1.30 29.10 -2.64
CA LEU A 23 -0.16 29.17 -2.77
C LEU A 23 -0.60 30.25 -3.76
N ALA A 24 0.07 31.41 -3.80
CA ALA A 24 -0.20 32.45 -4.79
C ALA A 24 0.16 32.00 -6.21
N LYS A 25 1.30 31.31 -6.42
CA LYS A 25 1.65 30.73 -7.72
C LYS A 25 0.69 29.62 -8.16
N ALA A 26 0.24 28.76 -7.26
CA ALA A 26 -0.77 27.74 -7.55
C ALA A 26 -2.13 28.36 -7.91
N SER A 27 -2.47 29.48 -7.27
CA SER A 27 -3.70 30.23 -7.57
C SER A 27 -3.62 30.99 -8.90
N PHE A 28 -2.45 31.54 -9.23
CA PHE A 28 -2.18 32.16 -10.54
C PHE A 28 -2.19 31.15 -11.68
N LEU A 29 -1.60 29.95 -11.49
CA LEU A 29 -1.68 28.86 -12.47
C LEU A 29 -3.14 28.42 -12.69
N ARG A 30 -3.93 28.37 -11.62
CA ARG A 30 -5.36 28.04 -11.68
C ARG A 30 -6.19 29.15 -12.37
N ALA A 31 -5.79 30.41 -12.23
CA ALA A 31 -6.44 31.54 -12.88
C ALA A 31 -6.12 31.63 -14.38
N GLU A 32 -4.87 31.34 -14.81
CA GLU A 32 -4.53 31.26 -16.25
C GLU A 32 -5.25 30.12 -16.96
N VAL A 33 -5.40 28.97 -16.31
CA VAL A 33 -6.20 27.83 -16.85
C VAL A 33 -7.69 28.19 -16.98
N SER A 34 -8.18 29.20 -16.27
CA SER A 34 -9.59 29.60 -16.29
C SER A 34 -9.94 30.69 -17.32
N LEU A 35 -8.97 31.22 -18.08
CA LEU A 35 -9.20 32.29 -19.06
C LEU A 35 -9.18 31.84 -20.54
N SER A 36 -9.10 30.54 -20.79
CA SER A 36 -9.37 29.99 -22.12
C SER A 36 -10.88 29.86 -22.38
N ASP A 37 -11.40 30.80 -23.16
CA ASP A 37 -12.61 30.81 -24.00
C ASP A 37 -13.61 29.62 -23.89
N PRO A 38 -14.91 29.85 -23.57
CA PRO A 38 -15.93 28.81 -23.54
C PRO A 38 -16.42 28.49 -24.96
N GLY A 39 -15.64 27.74 -25.72
CA GLY A 39 -16.04 27.42 -27.09
C GLY A 39 -15.05 26.55 -27.84
N THR A 40 -14.83 25.31 -27.40
CA THR A 40 -14.54 24.12 -28.23
C THR A 40 -14.30 22.94 -27.29
N GLU A 41 -15.35 22.22 -26.90
CA GLU A 41 -15.19 20.85 -26.41
C GLU A 41 -14.84 19.95 -27.61
N ARG A 42 -13.58 19.97 -28.03
CA ARG A 42 -12.99 18.77 -28.63
C ARG A 42 -12.48 17.93 -27.48
N GLY A 43 -13.36 17.07 -26.97
CA GLY A 43 -12.96 15.99 -26.07
C GLY A 43 -11.84 15.21 -26.74
N PHE A 44 -10.63 15.31 -26.21
CA PHE A 44 -9.57 14.37 -26.54
C PHE A 44 -10.00 13.04 -25.93
N PRO A 45 -10.35 12.01 -26.72
CA PRO A 45 -10.51 10.70 -26.14
C PRO A 45 -9.12 10.27 -25.64
N SER A 46 -8.88 10.31 -24.34
CA SER A 46 -7.76 9.57 -23.73
C SER A 46 -8.10 8.08 -23.72
N SER A 47 -8.40 7.52 -24.89
CA SER A 47 -8.74 6.11 -25.04
C SER A 47 -7.48 5.26 -25.07
N ARG A 48 -6.66 5.32 -24.01
CA ARG A 48 -5.75 4.19 -23.77
C ARG A 48 -6.64 2.96 -23.56
N PRO A 49 -6.35 1.84 -24.24
CA PRO A 49 -7.14 0.63 -24.08
C PRO A 49 -7.10 0.20 -22.61
N LYS A 50 -8.27 0.00 -22.01
CA LYS A 50 -8.39 -0.58 -20.68
C LYS A 50 -8.02 -2.06 -20.75
N HIS A 51 -6.99 -2.47 -20.03
CA HIS A 51 -6.59 -3.87 -20.02
C HIS A 51 -7.32 -4.63 -18.92
N THR A 52 -7.93 -5.76 -19.27
CA THR A 52 -8.52 -6.66 -18.27
C THR A 52 -7.52 -7.76 -17.93
N TYR A 53 -7.19 -7.87 -16.64
CA TYR A 53 -6.31 -8.92 -16.13
C TYR A 53 -7.12 -9.98 -15.36
N PRO A 54 -6.81 -11.28 -15.52
CA PRO A 54 -7.51 -12.35 -14.81
C PRO A 54 -7.25 -12.31 -13.31
N TRP A 55 -8.20 -12.82 -12.54
CA TRP A 55 -8.08 -12.96 -11.08
C TRP A 55 -7.34 -14.24 -10.70
N HIS A 56 -6.30 -14.08 -9.89
CA HIS A 56 -5.72 -15.15 -9.08
C HIS A 56 -6.49 -15.26 -7.78
N ARG A 57 -7.15 -16.41 -7.54
CA ARG A 57 -8.08 -16.56 -6.41
C ARG A 57 -7.56 -17.46 -5.31
N ASN A 58 -7.92 -17.15 -4.07
CA ASN A 58 -7.58 -17.93 -2.89
C ASN A 58 -6.08 -18.25 -2.82
N ILE A 59 -5.25 -17.21 -2.93
CA ILE A 59 -3.80 -17.32 -2.91
C ILE A 59 -3.31 -17.11 -1.48
N ILE A 60 -2.55 -18.08 -0.96
CA ILE A 60 -1.85 -17.93 0.32
C ILE A 60 -0.97 -16.69 0.23
N THR A 61 -1.24 -15.75 1.13
CA THR A 61 -0.61 -14.43 1.14
C THR A 61 0.22 -14.28 2.40
N THR A 62 1.52 -14.11 2.21
CA THR A 62 2.49 -13.95 3.29
C THR A 62 2.90 -12.48 3.40
N VAL A 63 3.59 -12.15 4.49
CA VAL A 63 4.06 -10.80 4.76
C VAL A 63 5.57 -10.80 4.70
N PHE A 64 6.13 -9.86 3.96
CA PHE A 64 7.56 -9.59 3.89
C PHE A 64 7.77 -8.09 4.06
N TRP A 65 9.00 -7.69 4.37
CA TRP A 65 9.30 -6.27 4.47
C TRP A 65 10.74 -5.93 4.08
N ILE A 66 10.92 -4.67 3.70
CA ILE A 66 12.21 -4.08 3.37
C ILE A 66 13.11 -4.16 4.61
N GLY A 67 14.18 -4.93 4.46
CA GLY A 67 15.17 -5.13 5.50
C GLY A 67 14.97 -6.35 6.38
N GLU A 68 13.96 -7.21 6.16
CA GLU A 68 13.60 -8.37 6.99
C GLU A 68 14.77 -9.22 7.51
N GLY A 69 15.84 -9.36 6.72
CA GLY A 69 16.94 -10.25 7.01
C GLY A 69 16.60 -11.69 6.61
N ARG A 70 17.51 -12.61 6.90
CA ARG A 70 17.30 -14.03 6.56
C ARG A 70 16.22 -14.64 7.43
N THR A 71 15.41 -15.51 6.86
CA THR A 71 14.43 -16.32 7.60
C THR A 71 14.81 -17.79 7.52
N PRO A 72 14.26 -18.67 8.38
CA PRO A 72 14.52 -20.11 8.30
C PRO A 72 14.11 -20.74 6.96
N ILE A 73 13.18 -20.09 6.25
CA ILE A 73 12.57 -20.60 5.01
C ILE A 73 13.14 -19.96 3.74
N SER A 74 13.87 -18.85 3.87
CA SER A 74 14.41 -18.10 2.73
C SER A 74 15.79 -17.53 3.05
N SER A 75 16.73 -17.71 2.12
CA SER A 75 18.05 -17.10 2.20
C SER A 75 18.07 -15.62 1.80
N ALA A 76 16.97 -15.10 1.26
CA ALA A 76 16.81 -13.69 0.92
C ALA A 76 16.87 -12.84 2.20
N THR A 77 17.55 -11.70 2.13
CA THR A 77 17.66 -10.75 3.24
C THR A 77 16.71 -9.56 3.09
N ASN A 78 16.14 -9.34 1.91
CA ASN A 78 15.31 -8.18 1.57
C ASN A 78 16.01 -6.83 1.85
N TYR A 79 17.35 -6.81 1.90
CA TYR A 79 18.16 -5.58 2.02
C TYR A 79 18.25 -4.83 0.68
N ALA A 80 18.18 -5.60 -0.39
CA ALA A 80 17.99 -5.17 -1.77
C ALA A 80 16.75 -5.91 -2.30
N SER A 81 16.02 -5.27 -3.22
CA SER A 81 15.03 -5.99 -4.03
C SER A 81 15.69 -6.55 -5.29
N ALA A 82 14.92 -7.30 -6.07
CA ALA A 82 15.29 -7.73 -7.42
C ALA A 82 15.71 -6.59 -8.35
N TRP A 83 15.30 -5.35 -8.06
CA TRP A 83 15.49 -4.21 -8.94
C TRP A 83 16.08 -2.97 -8.25
N ASP A 84 16.25 -2.97 -6.93
CA ASP A 84 16.89 -1.90 -6.17
C ASP A 84 17.95 -2.46 -5.22
N LEU A 85 19.23 -2.25 -5.56
CA LEU A 85 20.38 -2.71 -4.77
C LEU A 85 20.54 -1.98 -3.43
N HIS A 86 19.86 -0.84 -3.26
CA HIS A 86 19.94 0.00 -2.08
C HIS A 86 18.56 0.21 -1.44
N TRP A 87 17.71 -0.82 -1.48
CA TRP A 87 16.29 -0.70 -1.20
C TRP A 87 15.96 -0.09 0.16
N ILE A 88 16.66 -0.48 1.24
CA ILE A 88 16.52 0.15 2.57
C ILE A 88 16.79 1.66 2.49
N ARG A 89 17.85 2.07 1.79
CA ARG A 89 18.22 3.48 1.65
C ARG A 89 17.19 4.22 0.78
N SER A 90 16.78 3.63 -0.33
CA SER A 90 15.78 4.20 -1.25
C SER A 90 14.42 4.37 -0.58
N TYR A 91 14.00 3.42 0.27
CA TYR A 91 12.77 3.50 1.06
C TYR A 91 12.88 4.54 2.19
N GLY A 92 14.09 4.77 2.70
CA GLY A 92 14.38 5.73 3.76
C GLY A 92 14.65 5.09 5.12
N GLY A 93 14.56 3.77 5.24
CA GLY A 93 14.83 3.01 6.46
C GLY A 93 14.33 1.56 6.40
N PHE A 94 14.42 0.86 7.52
CA PHE A 94 13.91 -0.51 7.69
C PHE A 94 12.40 -0.48 7.93
N ASP A 95 11.62 -1.22 7.13
CA ASP A 95 10.15 -1.18 7.15
C ASP A 95 9.56 -2.10 8.25
N ASP A 96 9.86 -1.79 9.50
CA ASP A 96 9.50 -2.61 10.66
C ASP A 96 7.98 -2.85 10.75
N PRO A 97 7.50 -4.11 10.76
CA PRO A 97 6.08 -4.42 10.94
C PRO A 97 5.56 -4.12 12.35
N ASN A 98 6.42 -4.07 13.36
CA ASN A 98 6.05 -3.89 14.77
C ASN A 98 6.09 -2.42 15.23
N HIS A 99 6.71 -1.54 14.45
CA HIS A 99 6.86 -0.12 14.78
C HIS A 99 6.19 0.76 13.73
N ARG A 100 4.86 0.69 13.66
CA ARG A 100 4.05 1.39 12.66
C ARG A 100 3.13 2.45 13.25
N ALA A 101 2.73 3.39 12.41
CA ALA A 101 1.66 4.35 12.66
C ALA A 101 0.61 4.18 11.54
N GLY A 102 -0.40 3.37 11.81
CA GLY A 102 -1.29 2.86 10.76
C GLY A 102 -0.50 2.08 9.70
N PRO A 103 -0.70 2.33 8.39
CA PRO A 103 0.02 1.62 7.33
C PRO A 103 1.50 2.05 7.18
N CYS A 104 1.99 3.07 7.90
CA CYS A 104 3.32 3.65 7.67
C CYS A 104 4.37 3.28 8.71
N PRO A 105 5.68 3.29 8.36
CA PRO A 105 6.75 3.24 9.34
C PRO A 105 6.66 4.41 10.31
N ARG A 106 6.83 4.17 11.62
CA ARG A 106 6.73 5.24 12.63
C ARG A 106 7.99 6.12 12.72
N ARG A 107 9.15 5.60 12.31
CA ARG A 107 10.47 6.19 12.66
C ARG A 107 11.05 7.11 11.58
N PHE A 108 10.47 7.14 10.38
CA PHE A 108 10.95 7.95 9.27
C PHE A 108 9.84 8.18 8.24
N ALA A 109 10.00 9.23 7.44
CA ALA A 109 9.18 9.46 6.26
C ALA A 109 9.70 8.62 5.08
N ALA A 110 8.88 7.67 4.62
CA ALA A 110 9.23 6.80 3.51
C ALA A 110 9.36 7.60 2.20
N THR A 111 10.37 7.29 1.40
CA THR A 111 10.65 7.90 0.09
C THR A 111 10.29 7.01 -1.10
N ARG A 112 9.59 5.90 -0.81
CA ARG A 112 8.93 5.03 -1.77
C ARG A 112 7.57 4.61 -1.20
N ASN A 113 6.73 4.00 -2.04
CA ASN A 113 5.39 3.58 -1.64
C ASN A 113 5.45 2.54 -0.50
N PRO A 114 4.76 2.73 0.64
CA PRO A 114 4.65 1.70 1.67
C PRO A 114 3.72 0.54 1.26
N PHE A 115 2.88 0.71 0.24
CA PHE A 115 2.04 -0.35 -0.33
C PHE A 115 2.78 -1.04 -1.47
N TYR A 116 3.46 -2.14 -1.15
CA TYR A 116 4.22 -2.91 -2.11
C TYR A 116 3.99 -4.42 -1.96
N VAL A 117 4.31 -5.17 -3.01
CA VAL A 117 4.21 -6.64 -3.08
C VAL A 117 5.42 -7.26 -3.73
N ALA A 118 5.59 -8.57 -3.51
CA ALA A 118 6.41 -9.43 -4.35
C ALA A 118 5.57 -10.51 -5.03
N LEU A 119 5.87 -10.75 -6.31
CA LEU A 119 5.33 -11.85 -7.11
C LEU A 119 6.49 -12.70 -7.64
N PRO A 120 6.31 -14.03 -7.84
CA PRO A 120 7.43 -14.96 -7.98
C PRO A 120 8.00 -15.02 -9.40
N PHE A 121 8.23 -13.86 -10.02
CA PHE A 121 8.85 -13.74 -11.34
C PHE A 121 9.80 -12.53 -11.46
N ASN A 122 11.03 -12.78 -11.88
CA ASN A 122 12.05 -11.75 -12.14
C ASN A 122 12.32 -11.66 -13.64
N ASP A 123 11.88 -10.57 -14.26
CA ASP A 123 12.00 -10.36 -15.71
C ASP A 123 13.44 -10.12 -16.19
N LEU A 124 14.29 -9.53 -15.34
CA LEU A 124 15.70 -9.29 -15.66
C LEU A 124 16.55 -10.56 -15.52
N LYS A 125 16.23 -11.43 -14.56
CA LYS A 125 16.91 -12.71 -14.35
C LYS A 125 16.49 -13.76 -15.38
N TYR A 126 15.24 -13.72 -15.85
CA TYR A 126 14.69 -14.67 -16.82
C TYR A 126 14.16 -13.95 -18.08
N PRO A 127 15.05 -13.36 -18.90
CA PRO A 127 14.64 -12.55 -20.05
C PRO A 127 13.87 -13.36 -21.11
N GLU A 128 14.18 -14.65 -21.29
CA GLU A 128 13.46 -15.51 -22.22
C GLU A 128 12.01 -15.76 -21.79
N LEU A 129 11.80 -16.02 -20.50
CA LEU A 129 10.44 -16.11 -19.94
C LEU A 129 9.74 -14.75 -20.01
N ALA A 130 10.47 -13.65 -19.77
CA ALA A 130 9.91 -12.32 -19.85
C ALA A 130 9.45 -11.98 -21.27
N ARG A 131 10.20 -12.39 -22.30
CA ARG A 131 9.83 -12.20 -23.71
C ARG A 131 8.57 -12.96 -24.08
N LYS A 132 8.36 -14.14 -23.48
CA LYS A 132 7.18 -14.98 -23.71
C LYS A 132 5.93 -14.50 -22.95
N TRP A 133 6.08 -14.12 -21.68
CA TRP A 133 4.94 -13.97 -20.76
C TRP A 133 4.60 -12.53 -20.40
N VAL A 134 5.59 -11.62 -20.32
CA VAL A 134 5.32 -10.24 -19.94
C VAL A 134 4.61 -9.54 -21.10
N PRO A 135 3.47 -8.87 -20.85
CA PRO A 135 2.73 -8.19 -21.90
C PRO A 135 3.61 -7.25 -22.74
N ALA A 136 3.52 -7.32 -24.06
CA ALA A 136 4.38 -6.56 -24.97
C ALA A 136 4.23 -5.03 -24.83
N TRP A 137 3.06 -4.58 -24.37
CA TRP A 137 2.75 -3.18 -24.10
C TRP A 137 3.29 -2.69 -22.75
N TRP A 138 3.69 -3.58 -21.83
CA TRP A 138 4.38 -3.15 -20.62
C TRP A 138 5.76 -2.61 -20.97
N LYS A 139 5.92 -1.30 -20.84
CA LYS A 139 7.22 -0.63 -20.92
C LYS A 139 7.81 -0.47 -19.52
N PRO A 140 9.15 -0.47 -19.40
CA PRO A 140 9.80 -0.05 -18.17
C PRO A 140 9.37 1.36 -17.80
N ASN A 141 9.27 1.64 -16.50
CA ASN A 141 9.07 2.99 -16.02
C ASN A 141 10.32 3.84 -16.31
N PHE A 142 10.17 5.17 -16.29
CA PHE A 142 11.30 6.07 -16.55
C PHE A 142 12.47 5.79 -15.57
N GLY A 143 13.67 5.60 -16.12
CA GLY A 143 14.87 5.26 -15.34
C GLY A 143 14.99 3.80 -14.90
N GLU A 144 13.98 2.97 -15.17
CA GLU A 144 13.97 1.55 -14.79
C GLU A 144 14.33 0.64 -15.96
N ARG A 145 14.95 -0.51 -15.65
CA ARG A 145 15.23 -1.57 -16.64
C ARG A 145 14.12 -2.61 -16.71
N SER A 146 13.47 -2.90 -15.59
CA SER A 146 12.42 -3.91 -15.49
C SER A 146 11.12 -3.41 -16.10
N ARG A 147 10.42 -4.30 -16.81
CA ARG A 147 9.04 -4.09 -17.27
C ARG A 147 8.00 -4.43 -16.19
N CYS A 148 8.40 -5.17 -15.16
CA CYS A 148 7.54 -5.63 -14.07
C CYS A 148 7.51 -4.67 -12.87
N LYS A 149 8.65 -4.04 -12.55
CA LYS A 149 8.75 -3.13 -11.41
C LYS A 149 7.72 -2.00 -11.49
N GLY A 150 7.06 -1.73 -10.36
CA GLY A 150 6.12 -0.64 -10.19
C GLY A 150 4.76 -0.87 -10.86
N LYS A 151 4.49 -2.08 -11.39
CA LYS A 151 3.14 -2.43 -11.86
C LYS A 151 2.21 -2.61 -10.69
N TRP A 152 0.95 -2.21 -10.87
CA TRP A 152 -0.03 -2.20 -9.80
C TRP A 152 -0.78 -3.52 -9.72
N VAL A 153 -1.04 -3.93 -8.48
CA VAL A 153 -1.83 -5.10 -8.13
C VAL A 153 -3.01 -4.67 -7.28
N GLU A 154 -4.21 -5.10 -7.66
CA GLU A 154 -5.41 -5.05 -6.83
C GLU A 154 -5.47 -6.32 -5.98
N ILE A 155 -5.68 -6.17 -4.67
CA ILE A 155 -5.68 -7.26 -3.68
C ILE A 155 -6.97 -7.20 -2.88
N ARG A 156 -7.71 -8.30 -2.82
CA ARG A 156 -8.98 -8.41 -2.09
C ARG A 156 -8.90 -9.43 -0.97
N HIS A 157 -9.39 -9.03 0.20
CA HIS A 157 -9.52 -9.89 1.37
C HIS A 157 -10.73 -9.50 2.21
N ARG A 158 -11.64 -10.45 2.49
CA ARG A 158 -12.81 -10.27 3.37
C ARG A 158 -13.58 -8.95 3.14
N GLY A 159 -13.86 -8.62 1.88
CA GLY A 159 -14.62 -7.41 1.50
C GLY A 159 -13.82 -6.10 1.51
N LYS A 160 -12.53 -6.13 1.84
CA LYS A 160 -11.60 -5.00 1.71
C LYS A 160 -10.74 -5.16 0.46
N THR A 161 -10.36 -4.03 -0.13
CA THR A 161 -9.50 -3.96 -1.31
C THR A 161 -8.34 -3.00 -1.08
N ALA A 162 -7.12 -3.46 -1.35
CA ALA A 162 -5.92 -2.64 -1.34
C ALA A 162 -5.27 -2.66 -2.73
N TYR A 163 -4.51 -1.62 -3.03
CA TYR A 163 -3.69 -1.53 -4.23
C TYR A 163 -2.23 -1.35 -3.83
N ALA A 164 -1.32 -2.05 -4.50
CA ALA A 164 0.09 -2.04 -4.15
C ALA A 164 0.98 -2.20 -5.38
N GLN A 165 2.21 -1.68 -5.31
CA GLN A 165 3.19 -1.75 -6.38
C GLN A 165 4.04 -3.01 -6.28
N TRP A 166 4.30 -3.63 -7.43
CA TRP A 166 5.22 -4.76 -7.51
C TRP A 166 6.67 -4.28 -7.42
N GLU A 167 7.31 -4.52 -6.27
CA GLU A 167 8.62 -3.93 -5.94
C GLU A 167 9.73 -4.96 -5.72
N ASP A 168 9.39 -6.24 -5.57
CA ASP A 168 10.35 -7.33 -5.40
C ASP A 168 9.85 -8.67 -5.96
N VAL A 169 10.65 -9.73 -5.82
CA VAL A 169 10.35 -11.06 -6.37
C VAL A 169 10.35 -12.13 -5.27
N GLY A 170 9.23 -12.84 -5.18
CA GLY A 170 8.94 -13.88 -4.18
C GLY A 170 7.46 -14.26 -4.24
N PRO A 171 6.98 -15.22 -3.46
CA PRO A 171 7.71 -15.96 -2.43
C PRO A 171 8.55 -17.13 -3.00
N LEU A 172 9.72 -17.34 -2.41
CA LEU A 172 10.59 -18.55 -2.48
C LEU A 172 11.14 -18.96 -3.86
N ARG A 173 10.61 -18.44 -4.97
CA ARG A 173 11.10 -18.65 -6.33
C ARG A 173 10.95 -17.39 -7.17
N TYR A 174 11.62 -17.37 -8.32
CA TYR A 174 11.81 -16.15 -9.11
C TYR A 174 11.49 -16.31 -10.61
N ASP A 175 11.00 -17.47 -11.03
CA ASP A 175 10.90 -17.93 -12.41
C ASP A 175 9.46 -18.30 -12.82
N HIS A 176 8.47 -18.08 -11.96
CA HIS A 176 7.13 -18.64 -12.08
C HIS A 176 6.19 -17.77 -12.95
N ALA A 177 6.63 -17.44 -14.16
CA ALA A 177 5.89 -16.58 -15.09
C ALA A 177 4.50 -17.15 -15.47
N SER A 178 4.38 -18.47 -15.59
CA SER A 178 3.12 -19.14 -15.93
C SER A 178 2.05 -19.04 -14.85
N TYR A 179 2.45 -18.85 -13.58
CA TYR A 179 1.53 -18.47 -12.52
C TYR A 179 1.25 -16.96 -12.59
N VAL A 180 2.29 -16.11 -12.63
CA VAL A 180 2.09 -14.65 -12.56
C VAL A 180 1.22 -14.11 -13.70
N PHE A 181 1.43 -14.59 -14.92
CA PHE A 181 0.74 -14.11 -16.13
C PHE A 181 -0.24 -15.12 -16.73
N GLY A 182 -0.26 -16.37 -16.24
CA GLY A 182 -1.10 -17.44 -16.75
C GLY A 182 -2.08 -17.96 -15.70
N ASN A 183 -2.38 -19.26 -15.78
CA ASN A 183 -3.39 -19.93 -14.96
C ASN A 183 -2.81 -20.95 -13.97
N ASP A 184 -1.48 -21.09 -13.91
CA ASP A 184 -0.85 -22.03 -12.98
C ASP A 184 -1.14 -21.62 -11.53
N ARG A 185 -0.92 -22.54 -10.59
CA ARG A 185 -1.02 -22.28 -9.15
C ARG A 185 0.36 -22.23 -8.52
N PRO A 186 0.56 -21.48 -7.41
CA PRO A 186 1.78 -21.58 -6.62
C PRO A 186 2.05 -23.03 -6.22
N ASN A 187 3.28 -23.48 -6.46
CA ASN A 187 3.69 -24.89 -6.36
C ASN A 187 4.96 -25.09 -5.52
N THR A 188 5.30 -24.10 -4.68
CA THR A 188 6.32 -24.23 -3.64
C THR A 188 5.76 -25.00 -2.45
N TYR A 189 6.62 -25.45 -1.53
CA TYR A 189 6.18 -26.21 -0.35
C TYR A 189 5.23 -25.42 0.58
N THR A 190 5.31 -24.09 0.61
CA THR A 190 4.35 -23.24 1.34
C THR A 190 3.07 -22.98 0.56
N ARG A 191 3.10 -23.16 -0.77
CA ARG A 191 2.05 -22.76 -1.73
C ARG A 191 1.67 -21.27 -1.65
N ALA A 192 2.52 -20.43 -1.04
CA ALA A 192 2.37 -18.99 -1.07
C ALA A 192 2.62 -18.48 -2.49
N GLY A 193 1.84 -17.49 -2.91
CA GLY A 193 1.92 -16.90 -4.26
C GLY A 193 1.94 -15.38 -4.29
N LEU A 194 1.83 -14.73 -3.14
CA LEU A 194 1.83 -13.29 -3.00
C LEU A 194 2.48 -12.95 -1.66
N ASP A 195 3.54 -12.16 -1.68
CA ASP A 195 4.05 -11.50 -0.48
C ASP A 195 3.58 -10.04 -0.47
N VAL A 196 3.07 -9.55 0.66
CA VAL A 196 2.60 -8.17 0.79
C VAL A 196 3.35 -7.42 1.88
N SER A 197 3.46 -6.10 1.71
CA SER A 197 4.07 -5.23 2.71
C SER A 197 3.29 -5.19 4.02
N PRO A 198 3.90 -4.74 5.13
CA PRO A 198 3.18 -4.54 6.38
C PRO A 198 2.03 -3.52 6.27
N ALA A 199 2.12 -2.55 5.34
CA ALA A 199 1.05 -1.59 5.07
C ALA A 199 -0.20 -2.28 4.53
N VAL A 200 -0.04 -3.16 3.53
CA VAL A 200 -1.12 -3.96 2.95
C VAL A 200 -1.69 -4.90 4.00
N LYS A 201 -0.84 -5.61 4.75
CA LYS A 201 -1.25 -6.47 5.87
C LYS A 201 -2.17 -5.72 6.85
N THR A 202 -1.72 -4.56 7.31
CA THR A 202 -2.44 -3.75 8.29
C THR A 202 -3.77 -3.25 7.73
N TYR A 203 -3.77 -2.75 6.50
CA TYR A 203 -4.97 -2.22 5.86
C TYR A 203 -6.04 -3.30 5.64
N LEU A 204 -5.65 -4.45 5.09
CA LEU A 204 -6.54 -5.57 4.82
C LEU A 204 -6.90 -6.38 6.09
N GLY A 205 -6.13 -6.25 7.17
CA GLY A 205 -6.30 -7.03 8.40
C GLY A 205 -5.91 -8.49 8.20
N LEU A 206 -4.76 -8.74 7.56
CA LEU A 206 -4.31 -10.11 7.27
C LEU A 206 -3.75 -10.80 8.51
N GLU A 207 -4.12 -12.07 8.66
CA GLU A 207 -3.61 -13.01 9.64
C GLU A 207 -2.62 -13.99 8.98
N ALA A 208 -1.93 -14.82 9.76
CA ALA A 208 -0.90 -15.73 9.25
C ALA A 208 -1.42 -16.76 8.22
N THR A 209 -2.71 -17.07 8.25
CA THR A 209 -3.37 -18.04 7.35
C THR A 209 -4.21 -17.37 6.27
N SER A 210 -4.13 -16.04 6.13
CA SER A 210 -4.97 -15.30 5.18
C SER A 210 -4.68 -15.71 3.73
N VAL A 211 -5.76 -15.86 2.98
CA VAL A 211 -5.74 -15.94 1.52
C VAL A 211 -6.32 -14.67 0.93
N CYS A 212 -5.80 -14.26 -0.22
CA CYS A 212 -6.27 -13.10 -0.96
C CYS A 212 -6.59 -13.50 -2.40
N ASP A 213 -7.49 -12.74 -3.01
CA ASP A 213 -7.60 -12.68 -4.46
C ASP A 213 -6.75 -11.52 -4.96
N TRP A 214 -6.04 -11.67 -6.08
CA TRP A 214 -5.27 -10.57 -6.66
C TRP A 214 -5.32 -10.57 -8.19
N ARG A 215 -5.11 -9.40 -8.79
CA ARG A 215 -4.89 -9.23 -10.23
C ARG A 215 -4.04 -8.00 -10.51
N PHE A 216 -3.47 -7.91 -11.70
CA PHE A 216 -2.92 -6.65 -12.19
C PHE A 216 -4.04 -5.63 -12.46
N VAL A 217 -3.67 -4.36 -12.37
CA VAL A 217 -4.52 -3.23 -12.73
C VAL A 217 -3.64 -2.15 -13.36
N ASP A 218 -4.16 -1.44 -14.35
CA ASP A 218 -3.45 -0.33 -14.96
C ASP A 218 -3.37 0.84 -13.98
N ALA A 219 -2.28 1.62 -14.02
CA ALA A 219 -2.03 2.68 -13.04
C ALA A 219 -3.14 3.73 -13.03
N GLU A 220 -3.72 4.01 -14.19
CA GLU A 220 -4.82 4.95 -14.41
C GLU A 220 -6.15 4.46 -13.83
N GLU A 221 -6.28 3.15 -13.57
CA GLU A 221 -7.47 2.54 -12.98
C GLU A 221 -7.35 2.31 -11.47
N VAL A 222 -6.20 2.64 -10.87
CA VAL A 222 -6.00 2.60 -9.43
C VAL A 222 -6.82 3.73 -8.79
N PRO A 223 -7.85 3.43 -7.98
CA PRO A 223 -8.68 4.47 -7.39
C PRO A 223 -7.93 5.24 -6.31
N PRO A 224 -8.39 6.45 -5.95
CA PRO A 224 -7.89 7.16 -4.78
C PRO A 224 -7.96 6.31 -3.51
N GLY A 225 -6.90 6.36 -2.71
CA GLY A 225 -6.79 5.65 -1.45
C GLY A 225 -5.40 5.83 -0.84
N PRO A 226 -5.13 5.23 0.34
CA PRO A 226 -3.88 5.42 1.05
C PRO A 226 -2.64 5.14 0.20
N TRP A 227 -2.70 4.13 -0.67
CA TRP A 227 -1.60 3.76 -1.58
C TRP A 227 -1.18 4.86 -2.56
N LEU A 228 -2.11 5.73 -3.02
CA LEU A 228 -1.77 6.90 -3.85
C LEU A 228 -1.32 8.08 -3.00
N SER A 229 -2.01 8.37 -1.89
CA SER A 229 -1.64 9.48 -1.00
C SER A 229 -0.21 9.32 -0.46
N TYR A 230 0.16 8.09 -0.03
CA TYR A 230 1.51 7.83 0.42
C TYR A 230 2.54 7.78 -0.72
N GLN A 231 2.13 7.42 -1.94
CA GLN A 231 3.00 7.54 -3.10
C GLN A 231 3.36 9.00 -3.37
N GLU A 232 2.37 9.90 -3.34
CA GLU A 232 2.58 11.34 -3.53
C GLU A 232 3.50 11.92 -2.45
N GLN A 233 3.25 11.59 -1.19
CA GLN A 233 4.11 11.98 -0.07
C GLN A 233 5.55 11.47 -0.26
N ALA A 234 5.71 10.21 -0.67
CA ALA A 234 7.01 9.61 -0.94
C ALA A 234 7.78 10.34 -2.04
N LEU A 235 7.10 10.77 -3.11
CA LEU A 235 7.70 11.56 -4.20
C LEU A 235 8.17 12.92 -3.69
N VAL A 236 7.34 13.62 -2.90
CA VAL A 236 7.71 14.90 -2.28
C VAL A 236 8.94 14.74 -1.38
N TYR A 237 8.95 13.72 -0.51
CA TYR A 237 10.09 13.47 0.37
C TYR A 237 11.36 13.09 -0.40
N SER A 238 11.24 12.33 -1.50
CA SER A 238 12.38 12.01 -2.36
C SER A 238 12.97 13.29 -2.95
N ALA A 239 12.14 14.14 -3.56
CA ALA A 239 12.58 15.40 -4.15
C ALA A 239 13.22 16.34 -3.12
N LEU A 240 12.66 16.42 -1.91
CA LEU A 240 13.24 17.22 -0.83
C LEU A 240 14.60 16.67 -0.37
N LYS A 241 14.77 15.36 -0.26
CA LYS A 241 16.06 14.76 0.12
C LYS A 241 17.13 14.97 -0.94
N ASP A 242 16.76 14.86 -2.22
CA ASP A 242 17.67 15.07 -3.35
C ASP A 242 18.11 16.54 -3.47
N GLY A 243 17.22 17.49 -3.13
CA GLY A 243 17.48 18.93 -3.24
C GLY A 243 18.17 19.59 -2.04
N THR A 244 18.20 18.98 -0.86
CA THR A 244 18.58 19.71 0.38
C THR A 244 19.84 19.24 1.12
N GLY A 245 20.41 18.08 0.83
CA GLY A 245 21.63 17.58 1.51
C GLY A 245 21.55 17.49 3.05
N THR A 246 20.41 17.78 3.68
CA THR A 246 20.26 17.95 5.13
C THR A 246 19.21 16.99 5.67
N ARG A 247 19.67 15.75 5.86
CA ARG A 247 18.91 14.58 6.31
C ARG A 247 18.12 14.82 7.61
N THR A 248 18.69 15.54 8.58
CA THR A 248 18.15 15.68 9.95
C THR A 248 16.97 16.62 10.13
N ARG A 249 16.79 17.64 9.26
CA ARG A 249 15.68 18.60 9.38
C ARG A 249 14.39 18.05 8.74
N LEU A 250 14.53 17.34 7.63
CA LEU A 250 13.40 16.74 6.91
C LEU A 250 12.80 15.55 7.67
N ASP A 251 13.61 14.72 8.31
CA ASP A 251 13.11 13.62 9.14
C ASP A 251 12.23 14.13 10.30
N ARG A 252 12.60 15.29 10.87
CA ARG A 252 11.84 15.94 11.95
C ARG A 252 10.52 16.56 11.46
N ILE A 253 10.55 17.20 10.29
CA ILE A 253 9.35 17.76 9.65
C ILE A 253 8.40 16.62 9.23
N GLY A 254 8.90 15.59 8.54
CA GLY A 254 8.11 14.42 8.16
C GLY A 254 7.42 13.77 9.36
N SER A 255 8.14 13.59 10.46
CA SER A 255 7.56 13.06 11.71
C SER A 255 6.43 13.94 12.26
N MET A 256 6.59 15.27 12.27
CA MET A 256 5.55 16.21 12.75
C MET A 256 4.32 16.27 11.85
N TRP A 257 4.48 16.21 10.52
CA TRP A 257 3.34 16.16 9.58
C TRP A 257 2.60 14.85 9.73
N MET A 258 3.31 13.74 9.86
CA MET A 258 2.71 12.42 10.06
C MET A 258 1.93 12.36 11.39
N GLU A 259 2.43 12.94 12.48
CA GLU A 259 1.68 13.09 13.74
C GLU A 259 0.37 13.90 13.57
N LYS A 260 0.38 14.94 12.74
CA LYS A 260 -0.84 15.73 12.44
C LYS A 260 -1.83 14.96 11.57
N GLU A 261 -1.36 14.22 10.58
CA GLU A 261 -2.20 13.35 9.73
C GLU A 261 -2.81 12.19 10.56
N LEU A 262 -2.07 11.65 11.52
CA LEU A 262 -2.56 10.64 12.46
C LEU A 262 -3.63 11.23 13.38
N ALA A 263 -3.44 12.47 13.84
CA ALA A 263 -4.43 13.17 14.64
C ALA A 263 -5.72 13.49 13.86
N SER A 264 -5.62 13.83 12.57
CA SER A 264 -6.80 14.09 11.72
C SER A 264 -7.56 12.81 11.39
N ASN A 265 -6.86 11.73 11.03
CA ASN A 265 -7.48 10.45 10.69
C ASN A 265 -8.11 9.77 11.91
N ALA A 266 -7.49 9.86 13.10
CA ALA A 266 -8.10 9.41 14.35
C ALA A 266 -9.41 10.17 14.64
N ARG A 267 -9.44 11.48 14.38
CA ARG A 267 -10.64 12.34 14.57
C ARG A 267 -11.75 12.04 13.57
N ALA A 268 -11.40 11.66 12.34
CA ALA A 268 -12.36 11.23 11.33
C ALA A 268 -12.98 9.86 11.69
N SER A 269 -12.19 8.95 12.28
CA SER A 269 -12.68 7.65 12.75
C SER A 269 -13.49 7.70 14.06
N SER A 270 -13.42 8.81 14.80
CA SER A 270 -14.12 9.00 16.07
C SER A 270 -15.39 9.86 15.97
N SER A 271 -15.88 10.17 14.77
CA SER A 271 -17.15 10.89 14.60
C SER A 271 -18.31 9.93 14.92
N PRO A 272 -19.18 10.22 15.92
CA PRO A 272 -20.30 9.35 16.21
C PRO A 272 -21.34 9.49 15.09
N ALA A 273 -21.66 8.37 14.44
CA ALA A 273 -22.87 8.26 13.65
C ALA A 273 -24.07 8.63 14.55
N SER A 274 -24.88 9.58 14.12
CA SER A 274 -26.10 9.99 14.81
C SER A 274 -27.08 8.81 14.85
N HIS A 275 -27.09 8.07 15.96
CA HIS A 275 -28.13 7.11 16.26
C HIS A 275 -29.43 7.87 16.55
N ARG A 276 -30.29 7.96 15.53
CA ARG A 276 -31.71 8.22 15.70
C ARG A 276 -32.33 6.97 16.35
N GLN A 277 -32.56 7.02 17.65
CA GLN A 277 -33.41 6.06 18.36
C GLN A 277 -34.85 6.23 17.86
N GLU A 278 -35.34 5.28 17.07
CA GLU A 278 -36.77 5.09 16.91
C GLU A 278 -37.26 4.15 18.02
N SER A 279 -38.09 4.69 18.90
CA SER A 279 -38.75 3.98 19.99
C SER A 279 -39.86 3.10 19.43
N PHE A 280 -39.65 1.78 19.45
CA PHE A 280 -40.72 0.80 19.23
C PHE A 280 -41.26 0.29 20.56
N SER A 281 -42.53 0.61 20.83
CA SER A 281 -43.31 0.13 21.96
C SER A 281 -43.63 -1.36 21.79
N SER A 282 -43.39 -2.15 22.84
CA SER A 282 -43.82 -3.56 22.94
C SER A 282 -45.26 -3.66 23.45
N PRO A 283 -45.99 -4.74 23.08
CA PRO A 283 -47.03 -5.27 23.95
C PRO A 283 -46.82 -6.74 24.30
N GLY A 284 -47.18 -7.09 25.54
CA GLY A 284 -47.91 -8.33 25.80
C GLY A 284 -47.13 -9.55 26.25
N THR A 285 -47.06 -9.71 27.57
CA THR A 285 -46.74 -10.91 28.34
C THR A 285 -47.58 -12.13 27.94
N THR A 286 -46.97 -13.31 27.79
CA THR A 286 -47.58 -14.57 28.28
C THR A 286 -46.51 -15.63 28.58
N SER A 287 -46.58 -16.18 29.79
CA SER A 287 -45.69 -17.18 30.38
C SER A 287 -46.29 -18.59 30.30
N VAL A 288 -45.48 -19.60 29.93
CA VAL A 288 -45.71 -21.04 30.25
C VAL A 288 -44.38 -21.82 30.15
N PRO A 289 -44.23 -23.02 30.78
CA PRO A 289 -43.11 -23.29 31.67
C PRO A 289 -42.08 -24.31 31.14
N PHE A 290 -40.97 -24.35 31.87
CA PHE A 290 -39.80 -25.19 31.73
C PHE A 290 -40.10 -26.70 31.80
N SER A 291 -39.61 -27.47 30.83
CA SER A 291 -39.53 -28.94 30.89
C SER A 291 -38.10 -29.37 30.61
N SER A 292 -37.47 -29.97 31.62
CA SER A 292 -36.14 -30.55 31.61
C SER A 292 -36.12 -31.90 30.88
N GLY A 293 -35.29 -32.03 29.84
CA GLY A 293 -34.99 -33.30 29.18
C GLY A 293 -33.66 -33.23 28.46
N LEU A 294 -32.60 -33.74 29.10
CA LEU A 294 -31.28 -33.98 28.50
C LEU A 294 -31.33 -35.26 27.65
N PRO A 295 -30.84 -35.28 26.40
CA PRO A 295 -30.60 -36.51 25.68
C PRO A 295 -29.17 -37.04 25.93
N THR A 296 -29.10 -38.27 26.43
CA THR A 296 -27.89 -39.09 26.52
C THR A 296 -27.44 -39.50 25.12
N ILE A 297 -26.19 -39.20 24.75
CA ILE A 297 -25.56 -39.71 23.52
C ILE A 297 -24.78 -40.96 23.87
N GLU A 298 -25.21 -42.09 23.32
CA GLU A 298 -24.58 -43.40 23.41
C GLU A 298 -23.44 -43.50 22.37
N VAL A 299 -22.23 -43.83 22.82
CA VAL A 299 -21.04 -43.96 21.96
C VAL A 299 -20.75 -45.45 21.77
N ASN A 300 -20.88 -45.95 20.55
CA ASN A 300 -20.45 -47.32 20.20
C ASN A 300 -18.94 -47.36 19.88
N PRO A 301 -18.19 -48.37 20.36
CA PRO A 301 -16.78 -48.55 20.06
C PRO A 301 -16.53 -49.16 18.66
N PRO A 302 -15.35 -48.92 18.06
CA PRO A 302 -15.06 -49.22 16.67
C PRO A 302 -14.76 -50.71 16.40
N GLN A 303 -15.09 -51.17 15.19
CA GLN A 303 -14.55 -52.37 14.55
C GLN A 303 -13.38 -52.02 13.65
#